data_AF-A0A535R714-F1
#
_entry.id   AF-A0A535R714-F1
#
_cell.length_a   1.000
_cell.length_b   1.000
_cell.length_c   1.000
_cell.angle_alpha   90.00
_cell.angle_beta   90.00
_cell.angle_gamma   90.00
#
_symmetry.space_group_name_H-M   'P 1'
#
loop_
_entity.id
_entity.type
_entity.pdbx_description
1 polymer ?
#
loop_
_entity_poly.entity_id
_entity_poly.type
_entity_poly.pdbx_seq_one_letter_code
_entity_poly.pdbx_strand_id
1 'polypeptide(L)'
;MAAEPGQPNASGNAATVQVTNKGSLNTTANSLTPVKGFYLYAPAACANTNTAGEPFNGAGDLCGLVQVYIQEYSDAAFTTPFKCVYGAAAGASCTGFDNAHTLKNFGTTETSANPLLLTDASNSAANPLNSLSSAYFKVFLYFPVPGAGADTYQGVTATLNFTWTITPN
;
A
#
# COMPACT_ATOMS: atom_id res chain seq x y z
N MET A 1 -27.42 1.68 13.62
CA MET A 1 -27.55 2.96 12.88
C MET A 1 -26.96 2.70 11.51
N ALA A 2 -27.75 2.85 10.45
CA ALA A 2 -27.22 2.79 9.09
C ALA A 2 -26.42 4.06 8.81
N ALA A 3 -25.28 3.95 8.13
CA ALA A 3 -24.54 5.12 7.66
C ALA A 3 -25.44 5.92 6.69
N GLU A 4 -25.41 7.24 6.79
CA GLU A 4 -26.12 8.08 5.83
C GLU A 4 -25.47 7.98 4.44
N PRO A 5 -26.22 8.14 3.34
CA PRO A 5 -25.67 8.12 1.99
C PRO A 5 -24.56 9.17 1.84
N GLY A 6 -23.36 8.75 1.44
CA GLY A 6 -22.20 9.62 1.25
C GLY A 6 -21.15 9.59 2.37
N GLN A 7 -21.38 8.85 3.45
CA GLN A 7 -20.34 8.63 4.46
C GLN A 7 -19.36 7.52 4.03
N PRO A 8 -18.04 7.67 4.22
CA PRO A 8 -17.13 6.55 4.17
C PRO A 8 -17.52 5.57 5.29
N ASN A 9 -18.06 4.41 4.91
CA ASN A 9 -18.20 3.28 5.80
C ASN A 9 -16.86 2.54 5.94
N ALA A 10 -16.72 1.70 6.97
CA ALA A 10 -15.60 0.76 7.03
C ALA A 10 -15.66 -0.11 5.78
N SER A 11 -14.79 0.21 4.84
CA SER A 11 -14.63 -0.51 3.60
C SER A 11 -13.15 -0.78 3.39
N GLY A 12 -12.86 -2.04 3.08
CA GLY A 12 -11.55 -2.47 2.65
C GLY A 12 -11.60 -2.72 1.16
N ASN A 13 -10.95 -1.88 0.37
CA ASN A 13 -10.70 -2.18 -1.04
C ASN A 13 -9.30 -2.78 -1.15
N ALA A 14 -9.14 -3.81 -1.97
CA ALA A 14 -7.85 -4.47 -2.16
C ALA A 14 -7.49 -4.52 -3.64
N ALA A 15 -6.26 -4.13 -3.97
CA ALA A 15 -5.64 -4.43 -5.24
C ALA A 15 -4.68 -5.60 -5.06
N THR A 16 -4.69 -6.52 -6.02
CA THR A 16 -3.83 -7.71 -6.00
C THR A 16 -2.71 -7.53 -7.01
N VAL A 17 -1.46 -7.73 -6.58
CA VAL A 17 -0.26 -7.55 -7.40
C VAL A 17 0.53 -8.85 -7.41
N GLN A 18 0.72 -9.43 -8.59
CA GLN A 18 1.61 -10.55 -8.82
C GLN A 18 2.78 -10.07 -9.69
N VAL A 19 4.00 -10.32 -9.24
CA VAL A 19 5.22 -10.04 -10.00
C VAL A 19 5.95 -11.33 -10.27
N THR A 20 6.21 -11.62 -11.53
CA THR A 20 6.99 -12.79 -11.96
C THR A 20 8.29 -12.32 -12.60
N ASN A 21 9.42 -12.81 -12.08
CA ASN A 21 10.74 -12.53 -12.64
C ASN A 21 11.03 -13.44 -13.85
N LYS A 22 10.38 -13.16 -14.99
CA LYS A 22 10.61 -13.91 -16.24
C LYS A 22 11.98 -13.66 -16.85
N GLY A 23 12.61 -12.52 -16.54
CA GLY A 23 13.90 -12.11 -17.09
C GLY A 23 15.11 -12.73 -16.40
N SER A 24 14.92 -13.62 -15.42
CA SER A 24 16.01 -14.18 -14.63
C SER A 24 16.89 -13.14 -13.96
N LEU A 25 16.29 -12.06 -13.45
CA LEU A 25 17.02 -11.07 -12.69
C LEU A 25 17.71 -11.75 -11.51
N ASN A 26 19.04 -11.66 -11.49
CA ASN A 26 19.87 -12.24 -10.45
C ASN A 26 19.77 -11.35 -9.20
N THR A 27 18.82 -11.67 -8.33
CA THR A 27 18.62 -11.04 -7.02
C THR A 27 19.47 -11.67 -5.91
N THR A 28 20.23 -12.73 -6.20
CA THR A 28 21.18 -13.34 -5.25
C THR A 28 22.21 -12.30 -4.83
N ALA A 29 22.20 -12.00 -3.53
CA ALA A 29 22.98 -10.93 -2.93
C ALA A 29 24.47 -11.09 -3.21
N ASN A 30 25.06 -10.08 -3.85
CA ASN A 30 26.43 -9.71 -3.58
C ASN A 30 26.50 -8.19 -3.67
N SER A 31 26.45 -7.59 -2.48
CA SER A 31 26.96 -6.27 -2.10
C SER A 31 27.09 -5.28 -3.25
N LEU A 32 26.17 -4.31 -3.29
CA LEU A 32 26.42 -2.87 -3.41
C LEU A 32 25.04 -2.21 -3.36
N THR A 33 24.82 -1.31 -2.41
CA THR A 33 23.65 -0.43 -2.37
C THR A 33 23.44 0.25 -3.73
N PRO A 34 22.23 0.20 -4.33
CA PRO A 34 20.96 -0.32 -3.80
C PRO A 34 20.81 -1.85 -3.89
N VAL A 35 20.13 -2.45 -2.92
CA VAL A 35 19.80 -3.89 -2.91
C VAL A 35 18.99 -4.24 -4.16
N LYS A 36 19.28 -5.38 -4.80
CA LYS A 36 18.51 -5.84 -5.96
C LYS A 36 17.15 -6.33 -5.48
N GLY A 37 16.07 -5.73 -5.94
CA GLY A 37 14.76 -6.04 -5.39
C GLY A 37 13.60 -5.41 -6.13
N PHE A 38 12.42 -5.65 -5.57
CA PHE A 38 11.18 -5.01 -5.99
C PHE A 38 10.79 -3.96 -4.97
N TYR A 39 10.62 -2.75 -5.47
CA TYR A 39 10.44 -1.55 -4.68
C TYR A 39 9.12 -0.87 -5.02
N LEU A 40 8.57 -0.18 -4.02
CA LEU A 40 7.41 0.68 -4.17
C LEU A 40 7.72 2.06 -3.59
N TYR A 41 7.26 3.11 -4.26
CA TYR A 41 7.28 4.46 -3.71
C TYR A 41 6.12 5.29 -4.26
N ALA A 42 5.87 6.43 -3.63
CA ALA A 42 5.00 7.48 -4.13
C ALA A 42 5.85 8.57 -4.81
N PRO A 43 5.54 8.95 -6.06
CA PRO A 43 6.28 10.00 -6.77
C PRO A 43 5.92 11.41 -6.27
N ALA A 44 4.82 11.54 -5.52
CA ALA A 44 4.34 12.79 -4.94
C ALA A 44 3.55 12.49 -3.67
N ALA A 45 3.43 13.51 -2.80
CA ALA A 45 2.58 13.43 -1.62
C ALA A 45 1.10 13.24 -2.00
N CYS A 46 0.33 12.65 -1.08
CA CYS A 46 -1.11 12.52 -1.26
C CYS A 46 -1.78 13.91 -1.30
N ALA A 47 -2.70 14.11 -2.24
CA ALA A 47 -3.45 15.35 -2.40
C ALA A 47 -4.95 15.14 -2.14
N ASN A 48 -5.54 16.01 -1.32
CA ASN A 48 -6.99 16.14 -1.20
C ASN A 48 -7.49 17.16 -2.22
N THR A 49 -8.58 16.83 -2.91
CA THR A 49 -9.26 17.71 -3.86
C THR A 49 -10.76 17.58 -3.70
N ASN A 50 -11.50 18.59 -4.15
CA ASN A 50 -12.94 18.51 -4.25
C ASN A 50 -13.31 17.72 -5.52
N THR A 51 -14.28 16.83 -5.38
CA THR A 51 -14.78 16.01 -6.49
C THR A 51 -15.55 16.92 -7.44
N ALA A 52 -15.14 16.93 -8.71
CA ALA A 52 -15.74 17.81 -9.70
C ALA A 52 -17.23 17.49 -9.89
N GLY A 53 -18.09 18.51 -9.83
CA GLY A 53 -19.54 18.38 -9.98
C GLY A 53 -20.30 18.10 -8.69
N GLU A 54 -19.61 17.87 -7.57
CA GLU A 54 -20.27 17.71 -6.26
C GLU A 54 -20.59 19.08 -5.62
N PRO A 55 -21.85 19.35 -5.25
CA PRO A 55 -22.24 20.62 -4.62
C PRO A 55 -21.84 20.69 -3.14
N PHE A 56 -21.49 19.56 -2.53
CA PHE A 56 -21.08 19.46 -1.13
C PHE A 56 -19.61 19.08 -1.06
N ASN A 57 -18.82 19.90 -0.36
CA ASN A 57 -17.38 19.71 -0.23
C ASN A 57 -17.00 19.89 1.24
N GLY A 58 -16.84 18.79 1.95
CA GLY A 58 -16.30 18.76 3.30
C GLY A 58 -14.85 19.25 3.34
N ALA A 59 -14.40 19.70 4.52
CA ALA A 59 -13.05 20.21 4.73
C ALA A 59 -12.07 19.14 5.27
N GLY A 60 -12.46 17.87 5.23
CA GLY A 60 -11.71 16.76 5.82
C GLY A 60 -10.44 16.39 5.05
N ASP A 61 -9.41 15.98 5.79
CA ASP A 61 -8.18 15.40 5.23
C ASP A 61 -8.37 13.89 4.99
N LEU A 62 -8.81 13.50 3.79
CA LEU A 62 -8.93 12.09 3.42
C LEU A 62 -7.56 11.42 3.32
N CYS A 63 -6.53 12.11 2.82
CA CYS A 63 -5.16 11.57 2.80
C CYS A 63 -4.65 11.19 4.19
N GLY A 64 -4.99 11.97 5.22
CA GLY A 64 -4.69 11.69 6.61
C GLY A 64 -5.64 10.69 7.28
N LEU A 65 -6.74 10.32 6.64
CA LEU A 65 -7.73 9.36 7.14
C LEU A 65 -7.52 7.95 6.56
N VAL A 66 -7.37 7.86 5.24
CA VAL A 66 -7.28 6.58 4.53
C VAL A 66 -5.98 5.91 4.86
N GLN A 67 -6.06 4.66 5.29
CA GLN A 67 -4.91 3.86 5.67
C GLN A 67 -4.55 2.87 4.56
N VAL A 68 -3.26 2.62 4.36
CA VAL A 68 -2.73 1.70 3.35
C VAL A 68 -1.92 0.59 4.01
N TYR A 69 -2.16 -0.64 3.56
CA TYR A 69 -1.47 -1.83 4.04
C TYR A 69 -0.95 -2.65 2.87
N ILE A 70 0.24 -3.21 3.02
CA ILE A 70 0.85 -4.06 2.02
C ILE A 70 1.22 -5.38 2.67
N GLN A 71 0.50 -6.42 2.25
CA GLN A 71 0.68 -7.78 2.73
C GLN A 71 1.32 -8.62 1.64
N GLU A 72 2.43 -9.29 1.95
CA GLU A 72 2.98 -10.35 1.12
C GLU A 72 2.33 -11.69 1.48
N TYR A 73 2.04 -12.50 0.46
CA TYR A 73 1.48 -13.86 0.59
C TYR A 73 2.43 -14.89 0.00
N SER A 74 2.43 -16.10 0.56
CA SER A 74 3.26 -17.21 0.06
C SER A 74 2.67 -17.93 -1.16
N ASP A 75 1.47 -17.53 -1.62
CA ASP A 75 0.73 -18.22 -2.67
C ASP A 75 -0.04 -17.26 -3.58
N ALA A 76 -0.22 -17.69 -4.84
CA ALA A 76 -0.94 -16.94 -5.87
C ALA A 76 -2.46 -16.84 -5.62
N ALA A 77 -3.01 -17.62 -4.68
CA ALA A 77 -4.41 -17.50 -4.25
C ALA A 77 -4.57 -16.47 -3.12
N PHE A 78 -3.48 -15.90 -2.61
CA PHE A 78 -3.44 -14.91 -1.55
C PHE A 78 -4.18 -15.38 -0.29
N THR A 79 -3.92 -16.64 0.10
CA THR A 79 -4.58 -17.31 1.22
C THR A 79 -3.73 -17.34 2.48
N THR A 80 -2.40 -17.42 2.35
CA THR A 80 -1.47 -17.53 3.46
C THR A 80 -0.62 -16.27 3.59
N PRO A 81 -0.92 -15.38 4.55
CA PRO A 81 -0.08 -14.22 4.85
C PRO A 81 1.34 -14.67 5.19
N PHE A 82 2.33 -14.06 4.53
CA PHE A 82 3.74 -14.33 4.74
C PHE A 82 4.41 -13.22 5.57
N LYS A 83 4.20 -11.96 5.18
CA LYS A 83 4.82 -10.80 5.83
C LYS A 83 3.97 -9.55 5.68
N CYS A 84 3.79 -8.81 6.77
CA CYS A 84 3.31 -7.44 6.69
C CYS A 84 4.47 -6.53 6.26
N VAL A 85 4.42 -6.01 5.05
CA VAL A 85 5.49 -5.22 4.44
C VAL A 85 5.37 -3.75 4.84
N TYR A 86 4.13 -3.26 4.91
CA TYR A 86 3.81 -1.89 5.34
C TYR A 86 2.47 -1.90 6.07
N GLY A 87 2.43 -1.35 7.29
CA GLY A 87 1.27 -1.41 8.17
C GLY A 87 1.59 -1.92 9.57
N ALA A 88 0.60 -1.88 10.48
CA ALA A 88 0.73 -2.55 11.77
C ALA A 88 0.61 -4.08 11.64
N ALA A 89 1.76 -4.72 11.86
CA ALA A 89 1.91 -6.16 11.81
C ALA A 89 1.41 -6.82 13.11
N ALA A 90 0.70 -7.94 12.96
CA ALA A 90 0.54 -8.96 13.99
C ALA A 90 1.02 -10.30 13.41
N GLY A 91 2.24 -10.69 13.79
CA GLY A 91 2.93 -11.80 13.16
C GLY A 91 3.15 -11.54 11.67
N ALA A 92 2.74 -12.49 10.82
CA ALA A 92 2.86 -12.39 9.37
C ALA A 92 1.82 -11.48 8.72
N SER A 93 0.77 -11.07 9.45
CA SER A 93 -0.38 -10.36 8.87
C SER A 93 -0.35 -8.86 9.18
N CYS A 94 -0.80 -8.03 8.24
CA CYS A 94 -1.16 -6.64 8.51
C CYS A 94 -2.58 -6.61 9.09
N THR A 95 -2.70 -6.39 10.40
CA THR A 95 -4.00 -6.45 11.10
C THR A 95 -4.33 -5.17 11.84
N GLY A 96 -3.37 -4.27 12.05
CA GLY A 96 -3.58 -3.01 12.75
C GLY A 96 -3.93 -1.90 11.79
N PHE A 97 -5.20 -1.50 11.79
CA PHE A 97 -5.62 -0.22 11.24
C PHE A 97 -5.15 0.89 12.18
N ASP A 98 -4.20 1.74 11.75
CA ASP A 98 -3.55 2.74 12.59
C ASP A 98 -3.27 4.06 11.84
N ASN A 99 -3.09 5.13 12.61
CA ASN A 99 -2.88 6.47 12.07
C ASN A 99 -1.43 6.75 11.62
N ALA A 100 -0.52 5.78 11.76
CA ALA A 100 0.85 5.87 11.29
C ALA A 100 0.99 5.41 9.82
N HIS A 101 0.04 4.64 9.30
CA HIS A 101 0.09 4.10 7.93
C HIS A 101 -1.00 4.69 7.01
N THR A 102 -1.15 6.02 7.06
CA THR A 102 -2.08 6.75 6.18
C THR A 102 -1.51 6.96 4.78
N LEU A 103 -2.35 7.27 3.79
CA LEU A 103 -1.88 7.66 2.45
C LEU A 103 -0.96 8.88 2.50
N LYS A 104 -1.24 9.82 3.39
CA LYS A 104 -0.38 10.98 3.67
C LYS A 104 1.01 10.53 4.11
N ASN A 105 1.07 9.64 5.10
CA ASN A 105 2.34 9.17 5.65
C ASN A 105 3.14 8.40 4.59
N PHE A 106 2.51 7.45 3.89
CA PHE A 106 3.14 6.74 2.78
C PHE A 106 3.72 7.71 1.74
N GLY A 107 2.92 8.68 1.30
CA GLY A 107 3.31 9.67 0.30
C GLY A 107 4.48 10.57 0.70
N THR A 108 4.77 10.68 2.00
CA THR A 108 5.89 11.47 2.54
C THR A 108 7.11 10.66 2.96
N THR A 109 6.94 9.39 3.34
CA THR A 109 8.04 8.54 3.83
C THR A 109 8.59 7.63 2.75
N GLU A 110 7.72 7.03 1.94
CA GLU A 110 8.08 6.07 0.90
C GLU A 110 8.22 6.80 -0.44
N THR A 111 9.29 7.58 -0.58
CA THR A 111 9.54 8.44 -1.76
C THR A 111 10.54 7.78 -2.72
N SER A 112 10.77 8.36 -3.89
CA SER A 112 11.81 7.85 -4.81
C SER A 112 13.22 7.85 -4.21
N ALA A 113 13.48 8.70 -3.21
CA ALA A 113 14.76 8.75 -2.48
C ALA A 113 14.83 7.72 -1.34
N ASN A 114 13.68 7.26 -0.84
CA ASN A 114 13.57 6.26 0.21
C ASN A 114 12.44 5.29 -0.14
N PRO A 115 12.61 4.43 -1.16
CA PRO A 115 11.56 3.55 -1.60
C PRO A 115 11.40 2.37 -0.64
N LEU A 116 10.17 1.93 -0.44
CA LEU A 116 9.85 0.73 0.33
C LEU A 116 10.36 -0.51 -0.42
N LEU A 117 11.25 -1.26 0.22
CA LEU A 117 11.64 -2.58 -0.26
C LEU A 117 10.53 -3.59 0.07
N LEU A 118 9.91 -4.14 -0.98
CA LEU A 118 8.82 -5.10 -0.80
C LEU A 118 9.35 -6.51 -0.61
N THR A 119 10.29 -6.91 -1.47
CA THR A 119 10.94 -8.21 -1.40
C THR A 119 12.27 -8.19 -2.14
N ASP A 120 13.20 -9.02 -1.66
CA ASP A 120 14.46 -9.38 -2.28
C ASP A 120 14.74 -10.87 -2.04
N ALA A 121 15.86 -11.39 -2.55
CA ALA A 121 16.21 -12.80 -2.39
C ALA A 121 16.53 -13.22 -0.93
N SER A 122 16.79 -12.28 -0.02
CA SER A 122 17.17 -12.51 1.38
C SER A 122 16.02 -12.33 2.37
N ASN A 123 14.97 -11.60 1.99
CA ASN A 123 13.90 -11.13 2.86
C ASN A 123 12.57 -11.86 2.64
N SER A 124 12.45 -12.65 1.57
CA SER A 124 11.31 -13.55 1.36
C SER A 124 11.79 -14.96 1.07
N ALA A 125 11.91 -15.79 2.11
CA ALA A 125 12.23 -17.21 1.93
C ALA A 125 11.10 -17.97 1.22
N ALA A 126 9.86 -17.50 1.33
CA ALA A 126 8.71 -18.08 0.64
C ALA A 126 8.65 -17.69 -0.85
N ASN A 127 9.02 -16.45 -1.19
CA ASN A 127 8.97 -15.92 -2.55
C ASN A 127 10.22 -15.10 -2.90
N PRO A 128 11.43 -15.68 -2.87
CA PRO A 128 12.62 -14.93 -3.26
C PRO A 128 12.42 -14.53 -4.71
N LEU A 129 12.58 -13.26 -5.08
CA LEU A 129 12.49 -12.78 -6.48
C LEU A 129 13.68 -13.25 -7.35
N ASN A 130 14.09 -14.50 -7.21
CA ASN A 130 15.10 -15.17 -8.04
C ASN A 130 14.54 -15.48 -9.45
N SER A 131 15.34 -16.17 -10.27
CA SER A 131 14.95 -16.49 -11.64
C SER A 131 13.67 -17.34 -11.67
N LEU A 132 12.68 -16.89 -12.44
CA LEU A 132 11.39 -17.54 -12.69
C LEU A 132 10.46 -17.68 -11.48
N SER A 133 10.80 -17.12 -10.32
CA SER A 133 9.89 -17.05 -9.19
C SER A 133 8.88 -15.91 -9.32
N SER A 134 7.87 -15.96 -8.45
CA SER A 134 6.89 -14.89 -8.29
C SER A 134 6.77 -14.47 -6.84
N ALA A 135 6.44 -13.20 -6.62
CA ALA A 135 6.01 -12.67 -5.34
C ALA A 135 4.58 -12.14 -5.44
N TYR A 136 3.82 -12.27 -4.35
CA TYR A 136 2.39 -12.05 -4.31
C TYR A 136 2.05 -11.03 -3.22
N PHE A 137 1.46 -9.90 -3.61
CA PHE A 137 1.07 -8.84 -2.68
C PHE A 137 -0.40 -8.50 -2.80
N LYS A 138 -1.02 -8.14 -1.68
CA LYS A 138 -2.24 -7.32 -1.68
C LYS A 138 -1.93 -5.96 -1.09
N VAL A 139 -2.40 -4.93 -1.78
CA VAL A 139 -2.43 -3.56 -1.28
C VAL A 139 -3.87 -3.28 -0.84
N PHE A 140 -4.07 -3.05 0.45
CA PHE A 140 -5.37 -2.74 1.01
C PHE A 140 -5.46 -1.25 1.31
N LEU A 141 -6.58 -0.65 0.94
CA LEU A 141 -7.01 0.65 1.41
C LEU A 141 -8.14 0.45 2.40
N TYR A 142 -7.98 1.04 3.59
CA TYR A 142 -8.99 1.01 4.62
C TYR A 142 -9.44 2.42 4.98
N PHE A 143 -10.75 2.60 4.97
CA PHE A 143 -11.40 3.81 5.46
C PHE A 143 -11.88 3.56 6.89
N PRO A 144 -11.21 4.10 7.92
CA PRO A 144 -11.74 4.03 9.28
C PRO A 144 -13.08 4.77 9.34
N VAL A 145 -14.04 4.23 10.08
CA VAL A 145 -15.33 4.89 10.32
C VAL A 145 -15.07 6.17 11.11
N PRO A 146 -15.33 7.37 10.56
CA PRO A 146 -15.24 8.58 11.35
C PRO A 146 -16.31 8.55 12.45
N GLY A 147 -15.97 8.97 13.66
CA GLY A 147 -16.97 9.27 14.68
C GLY A 147 -17.96 10.35 14.19
N ALA A 148 -19.06 10.55 14.92
CA ALA A 148 -20.16 11.46 14.54
C ALA A 148 -19.64 12.83 14.02
N GLY A 149 -19.94 13.14 12.75
CA GLY A 149 -19.41 14.29 11.99
C GLY A 149 -19.49 14.09 10.47
N ALA A 150 -20.63 13.60 10.00
CA ALA A 150 -20.84 12.86 8.75
C ALA A 150 -20.37 13.53 7.44
N ASP A 151 -20.42 14.85 7.37
CA ASP A 151 -20.18 15.59 6.13
C ASP A 151 -18.72 16.03 5.96
N THR A 152 -17.88 15.75 6.96
CA THR A 152 -16.47 16.20 6.98
C THR A 152 -15.70 15.78 5.72
N TYR A 153 -16.02 14.61 5.16
CA TYR A 153 -15.35 14.05 3.99
C TYR A 153 -16.23 13.98 2.73
N GLN A 154 -17.45 14.53 2.78
CA GLN A 154 -18.38 14.49 1.65
C GLN A 154 -17.80 15.26 0.46
N GLY A 155 -17.86 14.66 -0.73
CA GLY A 155 -17.33 15.26 -1.95
C GLY A 155 -15.82 15.44 -1.99
N VAL A 156 -15.06 14.92 -1.01
CA VAL A 156 -13.59 14.98 -1.03
C VAL A 156 -13.03 13.75 -1.75
N THR A 157 -12.00 13.96 -2.56
CA THR A 157 -11.20 12.91 -3.19
C THR A 157 -9.76 12.99 -2.67
N ALA A 158 -9.19 11.86 -2.23
CA ALA A 158 -7.77 11.70 -1.97
C ALA A 158 -7.09 10.99 -3.14
N THR A 159 -5.97 11.52 -3.63
CA THR A 159 -5.19 10.91 -4.70
C THR A 159 -3.75 10.70 -4.26
N LEU A 160 -3.27 9.46 -4.42
CA LEU A 160 -1.87 9.08 -4.28
C LEU A 160 -1.53 8.09 -5.40
N ASN A 161 -0.39 8.30 -6.05
CA ASN A 161 0.11 7.38 -7.07
C ASN A 161 1.15 6.44 -6.46
N PHE A 162 1.11 5.17 -6.84
CA PHE A 162 2.11 4.18 -6.49
C PHE A 162 2.96 3.86 -7.71
N THR A 163 4.28 3.97 -7.59
CA THR A 163 5.24 3.56 -8.60
C THR A 163 5.97 2.32 -8.11
N TRP A 164 5.93 1.28 -8.92
CA TRP A 164 6.65 0.04 -8.67
C TRP A 164 7.87 -0.02 -9.56
N THR A 165 9.02 -0.36 -8.99
CA THR A 165 10.26 -0.50 -9.75
C THR A 165 10.95 -1.80 -9.37
N ILE A 166 11.38 -2.52 -10.39
CA ILE A 166 12.38 -3.56 -10.21
C ILE A 166 13.71 -2.89 -10.50
N THR A 167 14.68 -3.05 -9.61
CA THR A 167 16.05 -2.58 -9.84
C THR A 167 16.89 -3.78 -10.27
N PRO A 168 16.99 -4.05 -11.59
CA PRO A 168 18.05 -4.90 -12.12
C PRO A 168 19.38 -4.13 -12.04
N ASN A 169 20.50 -4.85 -12.06
CA ASN A 169 21.85 -4.27 -12.07
C ASN A 169 22.00 -2.98 -12.90
#